data_AF-A0A4V6E736-F1
#
_entry.id   AF-A0A4V6E736-F1
#
_cell.length_a   1.000
_cell.length_b   1.000
_cell.length_c   1.000
_cell.angle_alpha   90.00
_cell.angle_beta   90.00
_cell.angle_gamma   90.00
#
_symmetry.space_group_name_H-M   'P 1'
#
loop_
_entity.id
_entity.type
_entity.pdbx_description
1 polymer ?
#
loop_
_entity_poly.entity_id
_entity_poly.type
_entity_poly.pdbx_seq_one_letter_code
_entity_poly.pdbx_strand_id
1 'polypeptide(L)'
;MTENCSPNPDVINPEMKLEDVRYKANANTCDGHGRSTASGRGYNAERLVNAIFHESGRAFLGSIESHVDAYVPGEVAYDVEAKSCVARYQSSTSEPGRYGQFRIWKHHHDELIAEASQFDSRTAIYFFLVYSVRLGIEEEVGKLLVPAEVVDDVLDNWSLEEHVTMGEEKTRQISWHLLLKRLGVSTDRFKSENIIDLIDE
;
A
#
# COMPACT_ATOMS: atom_id res chain seq x y z
N MET A 1 17.46 7.60 32.52
CA MET A 1 16.41 6.78 31.87
C MET A 1 16.25 7.37 30.50
N THR A 2 16.95 6.84 29.51
CA THR A 2 16.71 7.18 28.10
C THR A 2 15.62 6.21 27.66
N GLU A 3 14.40 6.71 27.49
CA GLU A 3 13.40 5.99 26.72
C GLU A 3 14.02 5.72 25.35
N ASN A 4 14.13 4.44 24.97
CA ASN A 4 14.49 4.07 23.61
C ASN A 4 13.34 4.54 22.73
N CYS A 5 13.42 5.76 22.20
CA CYS A 5 12.61 6.12 21.05
C CYS A 5 13.00 5.17 19.91
N SER A 6 12.00 4.61 19.24
CA SER A 6 12.26 3.91 17.98
C SER A 6 12.87 4.93 17.02
N PRO A 7 13.97 4.61 16.30
CA PRO A 7 14.48 5.49 15.26
C PRO A 7 13.50 5.60 14.07
N ASN A 8 12.51 4.72 14.04
CA ASN A 8 11.49 4.57 13.02
C ASN A 8 10.29 5.51 13.25
N PRO A 9 9.68 6.05 12.18
CA PRO A 9 8.48 6.87 12.25
C PRO A 9 7.31 6.11 12.89
N ASP A 10 6.71 6.71 13.90
CA ASP A 10 5.54 6.16 14.58
C ASP A 10 4.28 6.23 13.71
N VAL A 11 3.47 5.17 13.76
CA VAL A 11 2.10 5.19 13.27
C VAL A 11 1.23 6.02 14.22
N ILE A 12 0.82 7.22 13.81
CA ILE A 12 0.15 8.20 14.69
C ILE A 12 -1.36 7.99 14.78
N ASN A 13 -2.02 7.77 13.63
CA ASN A 13 -3.49 7.63 13.55
C ASN A 13 -3.88 6.27 12.92
N PRO A 14 -3.60 5.14 13.60
CA PRO A 14 -3.84 3.80 13.06
C PRO A 14 -5.31 3.54 12.71
N GLU A 15 -6.24 4.18 13.42
CA GLU A 15 -7.68 4.04 13.27
C GLU A 15 -8.24 4.70 12.01
N MET A 16 -7.52 5.64 11.38
CA MET A 16 -8.01 6.29 10.16
C MET A 16 -8.34 5.26 9.10
N LYS A 17 -9.49 5.44 8.46
CA LYS A 17 -10.00 4.52 7.44
C LYS A 17 -9.96 5.16 6.06
N LEU A 18 -10.02 4.31 5.04
CA LEU A 18 -10.15 4.74 3.65
C LEU A 18 -11.31 5.74 3.44
N GLU A 19 -12.39 5.52 4.18
CA GLU A 19 -13.62 6.30 4.16
C GLU A 19 -13.44 7.74 4.68
N ASP A 20 -12.42 7.97 5.52
CA ASP A 20 -12.13 9.25 6.15
C ASP A 20 -11.32 10.18 5.24
N VAL A 21 -10.54 9.61 4.31
CA VAL A 21 -9.60 10.35 3.46
C VAL A 21 -10.09 10.53 2.02
N ARG A 22 -11.32 10.10 1.73
CA ARG A 22 -11.96 10.31 0.41
C ARG A 22 -12.40 11.76 0.23
N TYR A 23 -12.15 12.33 -0.94
CA TYR A 23 -12.49 13.73 -1.24
C TYR A 23 -14.01 13.98 -1.32
N LYS A 24 -14.78 12.98 -1.77
CA LYS A 24 -16.26 12.94 -1.74
C LYS A 24 -16.71 11.49 -1.61
N ALA A 25 -17.93 11.27 -1.13
CA ALA A 25 -18.51 9.93 -0.96
C ALA A 25 -18.45 9.04 -2.23
N ASN A 26 -18.34 9.65 -3.43
CA ASN A 26 -18.26 8.98 -4.74
C ASN A 26 -17.10 9.48 -5.65
N ALA A 27 -16.09 10.19 -5.12
CA ALA A 27 -15.02 10.76 -5.95
C ALA A 27 -13.78 9.86 -5.97
N ASN A 28 -13.55 9.18 -7.10
CA ASN A 28 -12.32 8.50 -7.46
C ASN A 28 -11.53 9.34 -8.48
N THR A 29 -11.26 10.61 -8.17
CA THR A 29 -10.47 11.49 -9.05
C THR A 29 -8.98 11.36 -8.75
N CYS A 30 -8.23 11.03 -9.81
CA CYS A 30 -6.77 10.95 -9.82
C CYS A 30 -6.12 12.33 -9.93
N ASP A 31 -5.14 12.64 -9.07
CA ASP A 31 -4.35 13.89 -9.14
C ASP A 31 -2.86 13.59 -8.89
N GLY A 32 -1.91 14.03 -9.73
CA GLY A 32 -0.46 13.80 -9.54
C GLY A 32 0.21 13.00 -10.66
N HIS A 33 1.44 12.51 -10.44
CA HIS A 33 2.28 11.86 -11.47
C HIS A 33 1.71 10.51 -11.98
N GLY A 34 0.92 9.81 -11.17
CA GLY A 34 0.20 8.58 -11.57
C GLY A 34 -1.12 8.80 -12.33
N ARG A 35 -1.53 10.04 -12.63
CA ARG A 35 -2.91 10.34 -13.07
C ARG A 35 -3.32 9.70 -14.40
N SER A 36 -2.33 9.41 -15.25
CA SER A 36 -2.53 8.83 -16.58
C SER A 36 -2.55 7.31 -16.59
N THR A 37 -2.19 6.65 -15.48
CA THR A 37 -1.97 5.19 -15.40
C THR A 37 -2.68 4.54 -14.21
N ALA A 38 -2.91 5.28 -13.13
CA ALA A 38 -3.59 4.80 -11.93
C ALA A 38 -5.09 5.07 -11.99
N SER A 39 -5.89 4.11 -11.53
CA SER A 39 -7.31 4.36 -11.21
C SER A 39 -7.41 5.24 -9.96
N GLY A 40 -8.48 6.02 -9.79
CA GLY A 40 -8.66 6.92 -8.61
C GLY A 40 -8.66 6.24 -7.24
N ARG A 41 -8.50 4.91 -7.24
CA ARG A 41 -8.48 3.97 -6.12
C ARG A 41 -7.07 3.77 -5.55
N GLY A 42 -6.02 3.98 -6.36
CA GLY A 42 -4.63 4.05 -5.87
C GLY A 42 -4.44 5.29 -4.99
N TYR A 43 -4.94 6.43 -5.47
CA TYR A 43 -4.88 7.73 -4.79
C TYR A 43 -5.47 7.78 -3.38
N ASN A 44 -6.52 7.02 -3.10
CA ASN A 44 -7.09 6.99 -1.76
C ASN A 44 -6.19 6.22 -0.78
N ALA A 45 -5.39 5.26 -1.25
CA ALA A 45 -4.39 4.57 -0.42
C ALA A 45 -3.19 5.48 -0.10
N GLU A 46 -2.72 6.27 -1.08
CA GLU A 46 -1.67 7.28 -0.89
C GLU A 46 -2.08 8.34 0.14
N ARG A 47 -3.32 8.82 0.04
CA ARG A 47 -3.88 9.76 1.02
C ARG A 47 -4.00 9.16 2.42
N LEU A 48 -4.40 7.89 2.49
CA LEU A 48 -4.56 7.18 3.75
C LEU A 48 -3.22 7.01 4.46
N VAL A 49 -2.17 6.59 3.75
CA VAL A 49 -0.84 6.44 4.37
C VAL A 49 -0.33 7.78 4.92
N ASN A 50 -0.50 8.88 4.19
CA ASN A 50 -0.14 10.21 4.69
C ASN A 50 -0.91 10.57 5.98
N ALA A 51 -2.22 10.29 6.02
CA ALA A 51 -3.05 10.62 7.17
C ALA A 51 -2.69 9.79 8.42
N ILE A 52 -2.30 8.53 8.23
CA ILE A 52 -1.85 7.62 9.31
C ILE A 52 -0.58 8.14 9.98
N PHE A 53 0.38 8.66 9.22
CA PHE A 53 1.67 9.12 9.75
C PHE A 53 1.71 10.62 10.13
N HIS A 54 0.70 11.41 9.80
CA HIS A 54 0.74 12.85 10.04
C HIS A 54 -0.01 13.24 11.34
N GLU A 55 0.63 14.00 12.23
CA GLU A 55 0.04 14.45 13.52
C GLU A 55 -1.34 15.12 13.41
N SER A 56 -1.56 15.89 12.34
CA SER A 56 -2.84 16.57 12.09
C SER A 56 -3.91 15.70 11.42
N GLY A 57 -3.62 14.43 11.11
CA GLY A 57 -4.49 13.54 10.36
C GLY A 57 -4.78 14.02 8.93
N ARG A 58 -3.93 14.91 8.38
CA ARG A 58 -4.15 15.50 7.06
C ARG A 58 -3.65 14.58 5.96
N ALA A 59 -4.52 14.31 5.00
CA ALA A 59 -4.15 13.71 3.73
C ALA A 59 -3.53 14.76 2.79
N PHE A 60 -2.31 14.53 2.33
CA PHE A 60 -1.68 15.26 1.23
C PHE A 60 -1.25 14.28 0.14
N LEU A 61 -1.06 14.78 -1.08
CA LEU A 61 -0.57 14.00 -2.22
C LEU A 61 0.85 14.46 -2.54
N GLY A 62 1.81 13.55 -2.48
CA GLY A 62 3.21 13.86 -2.73
C GLY A 62 3.99 12.62 -3.12
N SER A 63 3.79 12.14 -4.34
CA SER A 63 4.76 11.23 -4.97
C SER A 63 6.02 12.03 -5.26
N ILE A 64 7.14 11.56 -4.72
CA ILE A 64 8.46 12.14 -4.97
C ILE A 64 9.03 11.52 -6.25
N GLU A 65 8.81 10.21 -6.43
CA GLU A 65 9.34 9.40 -7.53
C GLU A 65 8.28 8.39 -8.00
N SER A 66 8.51 7.72 -9.14
CA SER A 66 7.51 6.79 -9.74
C SER A 66 7.27 5.51 -8.92
N HIS A 67 8.19 5.18 -8.02
CA HIS A 67 8.21 4.03 -7.12
C HIS A 67 8.09 4.44 -5.64
N VAL A 68 7.84 5.73 -5.37
CA VAL A 68 7.62 6.27 -4.02
C VAL A 68 6.35 7.13 -4.04
N ASP A 69 5.28 6.57 -3.51
CA ASP A 69 3.96 7.17 -3.42
C ASP A 69 3.85 8.17 -2.26
N ALA A 70 4.59 7.95 -1.17
CA ALA A 70 4.67 8.87 -0.04
C ALA A 70 6.04 8.81 0.65
N TYR A 71 6.43 9.93 1.26
CA TYR A 71 7.61 10.03 2.10
C TYR A 71 7.22 10.43 3.51
N VAL A 72 7.65 9.65 4.50
CA VAL A 72 7.40 9.92 5.92
C VAL A 72 8.71 10.34 6.58
N PRO A 73 8.83 11.58 7.07
CA PRO A 73 10.05 12.03 7.73
C PRO A 73 10.20 11.40 9.12
N GLY A 74 11.43 11.05 9.48
CA GLY A 74 11.84 10.53 10.79
C GLY A 74 13.36 10.58 10.97
N GLU A 75 13.87 10.03 12.06
CA GLU A 75 15.32 9.80 12.22
C GLU A 75 15.81 8.79 11.17
N VAL A 76 15.05 7.72 10.99
CA VAL A 76 15.00 6.92 9.76
C VAL A 76 13.74 7.36 8.99
N ALA A 77 13.84 7.78 7.74
CA ALA A 77 12.67 8.15 6.97
C ALA A 77 12.08 6.94 6.23
N TYR A 78 10.77 6.97 5.94
CA TYR A 78 10.15 5.94 5.09
C TYR A 78 9.91 6.43 3.68
N ASP A 79 10.41 5.65 2.72
CA ASP A 79 9.98 5.68 1.32
C ASP A 79 8.86 4.64 1.17
N VAL A 80 7.64 5.11 0.90
CA VAL A 80 6.43 4.28 0.93
C VAL A 80 5.89 4.04 -0.47
N GLU A 81 5.70 2.77 -0.83
CA GLU A 81 4.96 2.34 -2.01
C GLU A 81 3.57 1.83 -1.60
N ALA A 82 2.51 2.49 -2.06
CA ALA A 82 1.14 2.17 -1.71
C ALA A 82 0.48 1.27 -2.76
N LYS A 83 -0.15 0.19 -2.30
CA LYS A 83 -0.88 -0.75 -3.16
C LYS A 83 -2.26 -1.00 -2.61
N SER A 84 -3.28 -0.82 -3.47
CA SER A 84 -4.67 -1.11 -3.12
C SER A 84 -5.28 -2.18 -4.03
N CYS A 85 -6.19 -2.99 -3.47
CA CYS A 85 -6.99 -3.93 -4.26
C CYS A 85 -8.36 -4.18 -3.63
N VAL A 86 -9.30 -4.67 -4.46
CA VAL A 86 -10.63 -5.06 -3.96
C VAL A 86 -10.56 -6.36 -3.16
N ALA A 87 -11.43 -6.53 -2.16
CA ALA A 87 -11.49 -7.77 -1.37
C ALA A 87 -11.83 -8.97 -2.27
N ARG A 88 -12.81 -8.81 -3.16
CA ARG A 88 -13.17 -9.77 -4.20
C ARG A 88 -13.58 -9.04 -5.47
N TYR A 89 -13.20 -9.59 -6.62
CA TYR A 89 -13.77 -9.16 -7.90
C TYR A 89 -15.25 -9.54 -7.94
N GLN A 90 -16.06 -8.74 -8.64
CA GLN A 90 -17.45 -9.10 -8.89
C GLN A 90 -17.50 -10.32 -9.81
N SER A 91 -18.35 -11.28 -9.48
CA SER A 91 -18.71 -12.37 -10.38
C SER A 91 -20.01 -12.04 -11.09
N SER A 92 -20.15 -12.44 -12.35
CA SER A 92 -21.43 -12.44 -13.06
C SER A 92 -22.36 -13.59 -12.60
N THR A 93 -21.83 -14.52 -11.81
CA THR A 93 -22.58 -15.61 -11.17
C THR A 93 -22.89 -15.28 -9.70
N SER A 94 -23.79 -16.03 -9.08
CA SER A 94 -24.06 -15.94 -7.64
C SER A 94 -22.92 -16.46 -6.76
N GLU A 95 -21.81 -16.91 -7.35
CA GLU A 95 -20.63 -17.38 -6.63
C GLU A 95 -19.72 -16.21 -6.22
N PRO A 96 -19.04 -16.29 -5.07
CA PRO A 96 -18.06 -15.29 -4.69
C PRO A 96 -16.94 -15.22 -5.74
N GLY A 97 -16.69 -14.02 -6.28
CA GLY A 97 -15.58 -13.83 -7.21
C GLY A 97 -14.22 -14.04 -6.55
N ARG A 98 -13.18 -14.12 -7.39
CA ARG A 98 -11.79 -14.33 -6.95
C ARG A 98 -11.34 -13.19 -6.05
N TYR A 99 -10.41 -13.47 -5.12
CA TYR A 99 -9.76 -12.43 -4.33
C TYR A 99 -9.09 -11.40 -5.23
N GLY A 100 -9.15 -10.13 -4.84
CA GLY A 100 -8.39 -9.09 -5.51
C GLY A 100 -6.89 -9.33 -5.42
N GLN A 101 -6.17 -8.74 -6.36
CA GLN A 101 -4.74 -8.90 -6.49
C GLN A 101 -4.05 -7.54 -6.44
N PHE A 102 -2.95 -7.48 -5.70
CA PHE A 102 -1.98 -6.41 -5.82
C PHE A 102 -1.13 -6.67 -7.05
N ARG A 103 -0.84 -5.60 -7.79
CA ARG A 103 0.10 -5.60 -8.90
C ARG A 103 1.35 -4.86 -8.48
N ILE A 104 2.49 -5.55 -8.53
CA ILE A 104 3.80 -5.01 -8.20
C ILE A 104 4.65 -5.09 -9.47
N TRP A 105 5.29 -3.99 -9.84
CA TRP A 105 6.21 -3.94 -10.98
C TRP A 105 7.61 -4.19 -10.48
N LYS A 106 8.36 -5.04 -11.18
CA LYS A 106 9.67 -5.48 -10.72
C LYS A 106 10.66 -4.32 -10.67
N HIS A 107 10.68 -3.47 -11.71
CA HIS A 107 11.61 -2.34 -11.75
C HIS A 107 11.36 -1.37 -10.59
N HIS A 108 10.10 -0.99 -10.31
CA HIS A 108 9.79 -0.14 -9.14
C HIS A 108 10.16 -0.80 -7.81
N HIS A 109 9.94 -2.11 -7.66
CA HIS A 109 10.33 -2.83 -6.45
C HIS A 109 11.85 -2.86 -6.25
N ASP A 110 12.59 -3.14 -7.33
CA ASP A 110 14.04 -3.18 -7.33
C ASP A 110 14.64 -1.78 -7.07
N GLU A 111 14.06 -0.72 -7.64
CA GLU A 111 14.43 0.69 -7.41
C GLU A 111 14.17 1.11 -5.96
N LEU A 112 12.98 0.79 -5.43
CA LEU A 112 12.60 1.10 -4.05
C LEU A 112 13.59 0.48 -3.03
N ILE A 113 13.98 -0.78 -3.22
CA ILE A 113 14.98 -1.45 -2.36
C ILE A 113 16.37 -0.82 -2.56
N ALA A 114 16.77 -0.60 -3.82
CA ALA A 114 18.09 -0.05 -4.12
C ALA A 114 18.30 1.34 -3.51
N GLU A 115 17.28 2.21 -3.53
CA GLU A 115 17.37 3.55 -2.95
C GLU A 115 17.40 3.55 -1.43
N ALA A 116 16.55 2.74 -0.79
CA ALA A 116 16.59 2.61 0.67
C ALA A 116 17.96 2.10 1.15
N SER A 117 18.59 1.18 0.40
CA SER A 117 19.92 0.65 0.74
C SER A 117 21.07 1.66 0.62
N GLN A 118 20.85 2.81 -0.04
CA GLN A 118 21.90 3.84 -0.20
C GLN A 118 22.08 4.70 1.06
N PHE A 119 21.09 4.73 1.96
CA PHE A 119 21.09 5.61 3.11
C PHE A 119 20.62 4.85 4.36
N ASP A 120 21.49 4.72 5.36
CA ASP A 120 21.14 4.14 6.67
C ASP A 120 20.00 4.89 7.38
N SER A 121 19.71 6.14 6.95
CA SER A 121 18.62 6.98 7.45
C SER A 121 17.32 6.82 6.65
N ARG A 122 17.17 5.77 5.83
CA ARG A 122 15.95 5.51 5.06
C ARG A 122 15.57 4.03 5.11
N THR A 123 14.28 3.77 5.03
CA THR A 123 13.73 2.41 4.93
C THR A 123 12.59 2.41 3.92
N ALA A 124 12.61 1.43 3.04
CA ALA A 124 11.53 1.21 2.08
C ALA A 124 10.42 0.35 2.70
N ILE A 125 9.17 0.80 2.58
CA ILE A 125 8.02 0.06 3.08
C ILE A 125 6.90 -0.02 2.04
N TYR A 126 6.09 -1.07 2.13
CA TYR A 126 4.82 -1.16 1.42
C TYR A 126 3.66 -0.85 2.36
N PHE A 127 2.71 -0.07 1.83
CA PHE A 127 1.39 0.10 2.42
C PHE A 127 0.35 -0.67 1.58
N PHE A 128 -0.14 -1.79 2.09
CA PHE A 128 -1.18 -2.59 1.44
C PHE A 128 -2.56 -2.30 2.00
N LEU A 129 -3.49 -1.92 1.12
CA LEU A 129 -4.88 -1.63 1.45
C LEU A 129 -5.83 -2.59 0.72
N VAL A 130 -6.72 -3.24 1.45
CA VAL A 130 -7.82 -4.02 0.88
C VAL A 130 -9.13 -3.33 1.19
N TYR A 131 -9.98 -3.16 0.18
CA TYR A 131 -11.29 -2.52 0.33
C TYR A 131 -12.39 -3.33 -0.35
N SER A 132 -13.62 -3.20 0.12
CA SER A 132 -14.80 -3.73 -0.57
C SER A 132 -15.55 -2.59 -1.27
N VAL A 133 -16.37 -2.92 -2.28
CA VAL A 133 -17.23 -1.93 -2.94
C VAL A 133 -18.67 -2.29 -2.66
N ARG A 134 -19.38 -1.48 -1.86
CA ARG A 134 -20.80 -1.64 -1.56
C ARG A 134 -21.57 -0.44 -2.07
N LEU A 135 -22.56 -0.69 -2.92
CA LEU A 135 -23.36 0.37 -3.55
C LEU A 135 -22.52 1.46 -4.25
N GLY A 136 -21.37 1.07 -4.82
CA GLY A 136 -20.43 1.98 -5.47
C GLY A 136 -19.48 2.72 -4.51
N ILE A 137 -19.57 2.46 -3.21
CA ILE A 137 -18.75 3.09 -2.17
C ILE A 137 -17.65 2.12 -1.74
N GLU A 138 -16.43 2.62 -1.67
CA GLU A 138 -15.26 1.88 -1.17
C GLU A 138 -15.28 1.89 0.36
N GLU A 139 -15.21 0.71 0.96
CA GLU A 139 -15.17 0.49 2.42
C GLU A 139 -13.90 -0.29 2.77
N GLU A 140 -13.10 0.18 3.72
CA GLU A 140 -11.88 -0.52 4.15
C GLU A 140 -12.21 -1.92 4.68
N VAL A 141 -11.43 -2.91 4.25
CA VAL A 141 -11.46 -4.27 4.79
C VAL A 141 -10.28 -4.51 5.72
N GLY A 142 -9.13 -3.91 5.43
CA GLY A 142 -7.96 -3.93 6.30
C GLY A 142 -6.76 -3.28 5.61
N LYS A 143 -5.74 -2.96 6.41
CA LYS A 143 -4.49 -2.35 5.96
C LYS A 143 -3.27 -2.88 6.71
N LEU A 144 -2.14 -2.86 6.02
CA LEU A 144 -0.89 -3.47 6.46
C LEU A 144 0.30 -2.60 6.03
N LEU A 145 1.23 -2.39 6.95
CA LEU A 145 2.58 -1.87 6.70
C LEU A 145 3.58 -3.02 6.79
N VAL A 146 4.51 -3.09 5.85
CA VAL A 146 5.53 -4.15 5.80
C VAL A 146 6.80 -3.64 5.13
N PRO A 147 8.00 -3.96 5.64
CA PRO A 147 9.26 -3.61 4.98
C PRO A 147 9.34 -4.18 3.57
N ALA A 148 9.92 -3.42 2.64
CA ALA A 148 10.08 -3.86 1.25
C ALA A 148 10.95 -5.12 1.13
N GLU A 149 11.95 -5.29 2.00
CA GLU A 149 12.79 -6.50 2.07
C GLU A 149 11.97 -7.75 2.44
N VAL A 150 11.07 -7.63 3.43
CA VAL A 150 10.16 -8.72 3.82
C VAL A 150 9.17 -9.03 2.68
N VAL A 151 8.78 -8.02 1.91
CA VAL A 151 7.97 -8.22 0.70
C VAL A 151 8.78 -8.98 -0.36
N ASP A 152 10.04 -8.61 -0.63
CA ASP A 152 10.90 -9.29 -1.60
C ASP A 152 10.99 -10.79 -1.31
N ASP A 153 11.21 -11.16 -0.04
CA ASP A 153 11.30 -12.55 0.43
C ASP A 153 10.04 -13.39 0.11
N VAL A 154 8.87 -12.74 0.04
CA VAL A 154 7.59 -13.42 -0.23
C VAL A 154 7.10 -13.24 -1.67
N LEU A 155 7.76 -12.39 -2.47
CA LEU A 155 7.49 -12.26 -3.89
C LEU A 155 8.23 -13.34 -4.69
N ASP A 156 7.51 -13.94 -5.63
CA ASP A 156 8.04 -14.96 -6.54
C ASP A 156 7.32 -14.88 -7.88
N ASN A 157 7.75 -15.67 -8.87
CA ASN A 157 7.01 -15.87 -10.12
C ASN A 157 6.69 -14.58 -10.89
N TRP A 158 7.69 -13.73 -11.10
CA TRP A 158 7.58 -12.56 -11.98
C TRP A 158 7.21 -12.97 -13.41
N SER A 159 6.16 -12.37 -13.96
CA SER A 159 5.71 -12.57 -15.34
C SER A 159 5.94 -11.32 -16.17
N LEU A 160 6.28 -11.48 -17.45
CA LEU A 160 6.36 -10.35 -18.39
C LEU A 160 4.94 -9.95 -18.83
N GLU A 161 4.59 -8.67 -18.70
CA GLU A 161 3.30 -8.09 -19.11
C GLU A 161 3.55 -6.83 -19.95
N GLU A 162 2.85 -6.70 -21.08
CA GLU A 162 2.88 -5.48 -21.90
C GLU A 162 2.02 -4.40 -21.23
N HIS A 163 2.65 -3.33 -20.76
CA HIS A 163 1.96 -2.17 -20.22
C HIS A 163 1.84 -1.06 -21.25
N VAL A 164 0.63 -0.50 -21.38
CA VAL A 164 0.26 0.50 -22.41
C VAL A 164 1.20 1.72 -22.51
N THR A 165 1.91 2.07 -21.45
CA THR A 165 2.87 3.19 -21.42
C THR A 165 4.31 2.81 -21.12
N MET A 166 4.57 1.62 -20.56
CA MET A 166 5.93 1.23 -20.13
C MET A 166 6.56 0.19 -21.08
N GLY A 167 5.76 -0.42 -21.97
CA GLY A 167 6.21 -1.54 -22.78
C GLY A 167 6.21 -2.85 -21.99
N GLU A 168 7.01 -3.81 -22.44
CA GLU A 168 7.15 -5.11 -21.81
C GLU A 168 7.89 -5.02 -20.48
N GLU A 169 7.16 -5.18 -19.38
CA GLU A 169 7.70 -5.05 -18.03
C GLU A 169 7.41 -6.28 -17.17
N LYS A 170 8.32 -6.61 -16.25
CA LYS A 170 8.10 -7.71 -15.32
C LYS A 170 7.16 -7.26 -14.20
N THR A 171 6.12 -8.04 -13.95
CA THR A 171 5.17 -7.80 -12.87
C THR A 171 4.87 -9.07 -12.08
N ARG A 172 4.51 -8.88 -10.81
CA ARG A 172 3.91 -9.89 -9.97
C ARG A 172 2.51 -9.43 -9.58
N GLN A 173 1.51 -10.20 -10.02
CA GLN A 173 0.16 -10.10 -9.48
C GLN A 173 -0.02 -11.13 -8.36
N ILE A 174 -0.32 -10.70 -7.15
CA ILE A 174 -0.48 -11.57 -5.98
C ILE A 174 -1.82 -11.27 -5.28
N SER A 175 -2.63 -12.30 -5.03
CA SER A 175 -3.87 -12.10 -4.29
C SER A 175 -3.55 -11.65 -2.86
N TRP A 176 -4.30 -10.68 -2.32
CA TRP A 176 -4.08 -10.20 -0.96
C TRP A 176 -4.13 -11.35 0.06
N HIS A 177 -5.00 -12.34 -0.15
CA HIS A 177 -5.10 -13.51 0.72
C HIS A 177 -3.82 -14.38 0.72
N LEU A 178 -3.17 -14.55 -0.44
CA LEU A 178 -1.90 -15.26 -0.55
C LEU A 178 -0.75 -14.45 0.06
N LEU A 179 -0.73 -13.13 -0.14
CA LEU A 179 0.25 -12.24 0.46
C LEU A 179 0.22 -12.35 1.98
N LEU A 180 -0.96 -12.16 2.60
CA LEU A 180 -1.13 -12.28 4.05
C LEU A 180 -0.67 -13.64 4.57
N LYS A 181 -1.04 -14.73 3.88
CA LYS A 181 -0.60 -16.09 4.25
C LYS A 181 0.92 -16.21 4.25
N ARG A 182 1.62 -15.62 3.28
CA ARG A 182 3.08 -15.68 3.20
C ARG A 182 3.76 -14.80 4.26
N LEU A 183 3.13 -13.69 4.62
CA LEU A 183 3.57 -12.80 5.70
C LEU A 183 3.19 -13.31 7.10
N GLY A 184 2.60 -14.50 7.22
CA GLY A 184 2.16 -15.03 8.53
C GLY A 184 0.97 -14.29 9.15
N VAL A 185 0.29 -13.42 8.40
CA VAL A 185 -0.85 -12.63 8.87
C VAL A 185 -2.15 -13.39 8.62
N SER A 186 -2.92 -13.63 9.68
CA SER A 186 -4.25 -14.23 9.54
C SER A 186 -5.25 -13.22 8.96
N THR A 187 -6.23 -13.70 8.19
CA THR A 187 -7.29 -12.84 7.67
C THR A 187 -8.18 -12.25 8.75
N ASP A 188 -8.29 -12.90 9.91
CA ASP A 188 -9.10 -12.40 11.02
C ASP A 188 -8.38 -11.23 11.69
N ARG A 189 -7.07 -11.38 11.97
CA ARG A 189 -6.20 -10.29 12.46
C ARG A 189 -6.27 -9.08 11.54
N PHE A 190 -6.09 -9.31 10.24
CA PHE A 190 -6.09 -8.25 9.22
C PHE A 190 -7.39 -7.45 9.14
N LYS A 191 -8.54 -8.07 9.48
CA LYS A 191 -9.85 -7.41 9.46
C LYS A 191 -10.22 -6.78 10.80
N SER A 192 -9.67 -7.28 11.91
CA SER A 192 -10.02 -6.82 13.25
C SER A 192 -9.12 -5.69 13.74
N GLU A 193 -7.86 -5.68 13.35
CA GLU A 193 -6.91 -4.64 13.76
C GLU A 193 -7.09 -3.37 12.91
N ASN A 194 -6.80 -2.22 13.52
CA ASN A 194 -6.88 -0.93 12.83
C ASN A 194 -5.85 -0.84 11.70
N ILE A 195 -4.64 -1.34 11.97
CA ILE A 195 -3.55 -1.51 11.04
C ILE A 195 -2.67 -2.64 11.57
N ILE A 196 -2.13 -3.46 10.68
CA ILE A 196 -1.04 -4.37 11.02
C ILE A 196 0.25 -3.67 10.64
N ASP A 197 1.19 -3.58 11.58
CA ASP A 197 2.50 -3.01 11.34
C ASP A 197 3.56 -4.10 11.54
N LEU A 198 4.24 -4.48 10.46
CA LEU A 198 5.32 -5.47 10.46
C LEU A 198 6.70 -4.84 10.35
N ILE A 199 6.83 -3.52 10.55
CA ILE A 199 8.13 -2.86 10.42
C ILE A 199 9.07 -3.20 11.59
N ASP A 200 8.53 -3.46 12.78
CA ASP A 200 9.28 -3.75 14.01
C ASP A 200 9.01 -5.16 14.61
N GLU A 201 8.33 -6.07 13.89
CA GLU A 201 8.05 -7.47 14.32
C GLU A 201 9.18 -8.46 13.93
#